data_AF-A0A1I4TU83-F1
#
_entry.id   AF-A0A1I4TU83-F1
#
_cell.length_a   1.000
_cell.length_b   1.000
_cell.length_c   1.000
_cell.angle_alpha   90.00
_cell.angle_beta   90.00
_cell.angle_gamma   90.00
#
_symmetry.space_group_name_H-M   'P 1'
#
loop_
_entity.id
_entity.type
_entity.pdbx_description
1 polymer ?
#
loop_
_entity_poly.entity_id
_entity_poly.type
_entity_poly.pdbx_seq_one_letter_code
_entity_poly.pdbx_strand_id
1 'polypeptide(L)'
;MKYLLAILLFLNVVPAFSQKVNSRYERSKKDNAKLLGSVLQVDNIVSITVTNYAGKHTLTQKELVVLKGYLKQAREVGGLTVKPQHVMLDIRMKGNKSAGYVYTTTGTVHFDSSSGPGRSCRGSWDLPIMLNFENYR
;
A
#
# COMPACT_ATOMS: atom_id res chain seq x y z
N MET A 1 -48.93 43.79 -25.40
CA MET A 1 -47.59 43.40 -24.93
C MET A 1 -47.69 42.82 -23.53
N LYS A 2 -47.27 41.58 -23.33
CA LYS A 2 -46.47 41.12 -22.18
C LYS A 2 -46.19 39.62 -22.35
N TYR A 3 -44.92 39.34 -22.57
CA TYR A 3 -44.34 38.05 -22.91
C TYR A 3 -44.55 37.05 -21.78
N LEU A 4 -45.06 35.85 -22.12
CA LEU A 4 -45.05 34.70 -21.23
C LEU A 4 -43.62 34.14 -21.25
N LEU A 5 -42.82 34.52 -20.25
CA LEU A 5 -41.44 34.05 -20.13
C LEU A 5 -41.45 32.63 -19.54
N ALA A 6 -41.16 31.65 -20.38
CA ALA A 6 -40.87 30.29 -19.97
C ALA A 6 -39.54 30.25 -19.21
N ILE A 7 -39.56 29.81 -17.96
CA ILE A 7 -38.35 29.45 -17.22
C ILE A 7 -38.45 27.96 -16.87
N LEU A 8 -37.86 27.13 -17.72
CA LEU A 8 -37.51 25.74 -17.42
C LEU A 8 -36.30 25.76 -16.47
N LEU A 9 -36.55 25.55 -15.17
CA LEU A 9 -35.49 25.24 -14.21
C LEU A 9 -35.18 23.74 -14.30
N PHE A 10 -34.14 23.40 -15.08
CA PHE A 10 -33.47 22.12 -14.97
C PHE A 10 -32.80 22.02 -13.59
N LEU A 11 -33.45 21.35 -12.64
CA LEU A 11 -32.75 20.84 -11.45
C LEU A 11 -31.87 19.67 -11.87
N ASN A 12 -30.62 19.96 -12.22
CA ASN A 12 -29.55 18.96 -12.25
C ASN A 12 -29.26 18.54 -10.81
N VAL A 13 -29.93 17.48 -10.35
CA VAL A 13 -29.54 16.79 -9.12
C VAL A 13 -28.31 15.93 -9.47
N VAL A 14 -27.13 16.53 -9.41
CA VAL A 14 -25.89 15.74 -9.31
C VAL A 14 -25.88 15.18 -7.90
N PRO A 15 -25.84 13.85 -7.67
CA PRO A 15 -25.49 13.35 -6.37
C PRO A 15 -24.05 13.76 -6.10
N ALA A 16 -23.85 14.77 -5.26
CA ALA A 16 -22.55 15.02 -4.66
C ALA A 16 -22.23 13.78 -3.80
N PHE A 17 -21.46 12.84 -4.35
CA PHE A 17 -20.73 11.87 -3.56
C PHE A 17 -19.69 12.62 -2.73
N SER A 18 -20.16 13.26 -1.66
CA SER A 18 -19.33 13.78 -0.60
C SER A 18 -19.10 12.65 0.39
N GLN A 19 -18.09 11.81 0.15
CA GLN A 19 -17.49 11.08 1.26
C GLN A 19 -16.81 12.10 2.17
N LYS A 20 -17.53 12.53 3.20
CA LYS A 20 -16.96 13.29 4.31
C LYS A 20 -16.06 12.33 5.08
N VAL A 21 -14.81 12.18 4.64
CA VAL A 21 -13.79 11.46 5.39
C VAL A 21 -13.62 12.19 6.71
N ASN A 22 -13.97 11.52 7.81
CA ASN A 22 -13.81 12.04 9.16
C ASN A 22 -12.32 12.13 9.48
N SER A 23 -11.69 13.24 9.09
CA SER A 23 -10.23 13.44 9.15
C SER A 23 -9.64 13.32 10.56
N ARG A 24 -10.44 13.53 11.60
CA ARG A 24 -10.01 13.40 13.01
C ARG A 24 -9.85 11.94 13.45
N TYR A 25 -10.70 11.03 12.97
CA TYR A 25 -10.63 9.61 13.33
C TYR A 25 -9.46 8.92 12.60
N GLU A 26 -9.30 9.20 11.30
CA GLU A 26 -8.16 8.75 10.47
C GLU A 26 -6.82 9.28 10.98
N ARG A 27 -6.73 10.56 11.41
CA ARG A 27 -5.49 11.14 11.95
C ARG A 27 -5.10 10.50 13.31
N SER A 28 -6.06 10.27 14.22
CA SER A 28 -5.77 9.63 15.51
C SER A 28 -5.32 8.17 15.40
N LYS A 29 -5.79 7.45 14.37
CA LYS A 29 -5.37 6.08 14.07
C LYS A 29 -3.96 6.04 13.47
N LYS A 30 -3.57 7.06 12.69
CA LYS A 30 -2.21 7.19 12.12
C LYS A 30 -1.14 7.51 13.16
N ASP A 31 -1.46 8.25 14.21
CA ASP A 31 -0.49 8.62 15.25
C ASP A 31 -0.10 7.43 16.14
N ASN A 32 -0.99 6.44 16.32
CA ASN A 32 -0.74 5.21 17.09
C ASN A 32 -0.48 3.96 16.21
N ALA A 33 -0.41 4.12 14.89
CA ALA A 33 -0.18 3.00 13.97
C ALA A 33 1.23 2.41 14.16
N LYS A 34 1.31 1.08 14.25
CA LYS A 34 2.60 0.39 14.32
C LYS A 34 3.39 0.59 13.05
N LEU A 35 4.69 0.83 13.19
CA LEU A 35 5.61 0.88 12.07
C LEU A 35 5.97 -0.54 11.64
N LEU A 36 6.02 -0.81 10.33
CA LEU A 36 6.48 -2.09 9.81
C LEU A 36 7.89 -2.41 10.28
N GLY A 37 8.78 -1.41 10.38
CA GLY A 37 10.13 -1.57 10.94
C GLY A 37 10.19 -2.03 12.40
N SER A 38 9.09 -1.92 13.15
CA SER A 38 8.99 -2.42 14.54
C SER A 38 8.57 -3.89 14.65
N VAL A 39 8.04 -4.47 13.57
CA VAL A 39 7.53 -5.85 13.53
C VAL A 39 8.28 -6.75 12.55
N LEU A 40 8.88 -6.15 11.51
CA LEU A 40 9.72 -6.81 10.52
C LEU A 40 11.15 -6.27 10.66
N GLN A 41 12.14 -7.18 10.70
CA GLN A 41 13.55 -6.81 10.68
C GLN A 41 13.98 -6.33 9.28
N VAL A 42 13.51 -5.15 8.86
CA VAL A 42 13.69 -4.61 7.49
C VAL A 42 15.17 -4.57 7.06
N ASP A 43 16.08 -4.33 8.00
CA ASP A 43 17.53 -4.34 7.73
C ASP A 43 18.04 -5.70 7.24
N ASN A 44 17.39 -6.78 7.67
CA ASN A 44 17.74 -8.14 7.27
C ASN A 44 17.21 -8.52 5.88
N ILE A 45 16.46 -7.66 5.17
CA ILE A 45 16.07 -7.95 3.78
C ILE A 45 17.33 -7.95 2.90
N VAL A 46 17.59 -9.03 2.18
CA VAL A 46 18.76 -9.18 1.31
C VAL A 46 18.43 -8.98 -0.17
N SER A 47 17.20 -9.32 -0.59
CA SER A 47 16.73 -9.08 -1.94
C SER A 47 15.21 -8.94 -1.95
N ILE A 48 14.71 -8.17 -2.90
CA ILE A 48 13.29 -8.13 -3.23
C ILE A 48 13.16 -8.39 -4.72
N THR A 49 12.34 -9.36 -5.08
CA THR A 49 11.99 -9.63 -6.46
C THR A 49 10.51 -9.33 -6.67
N VAL A 50 10.23 -8.42 -7.60
CA VAL A 50 8.88 -8.04 -8.01
C VAL A 50 8.43 -8.98 -9.11
N THR A 51 7.22 -9.51 -8.99
CA THR A 51 6.51 -10.19 -10.08
C THR A 51 5.30 -9.34 -10.46
N ASN A 52 5.26 -8.87 -11.70
CA ASN A 52 4.21 -8.01 -12.25
C ASN A 52 3.93 -8.39 -13.73
N TYR A 53 3.15 -7.58 -14.45
CA TYR A 53 2.84 -7.80 -15.87
C TYR A 53 4.07 -7.72 -16.80
N ALA A 54 5.14 -7.05 -16.38
CA ALA A 54 6.40 -6.99 -17.12
C ALA A 54 7.31 -8.20 -16.85
N GLY A 55 6.91 -9.13 -15.98
CA GLY A 55 7.68 -10.32 -15.62
C GLY A 55 8.23 -10.27 -14.20
N LYS A 56 9.40 -10.89 -14.00
CA LYS A 56 10.05 -11.05 -12.70
C LYS A 56 11.36 -10.27 -12.65
N HIS A 57 11.45 -9.27 -11.77
CA HIS A 57 12.54 -8.30 -11.74
C HIS A 57 13.06 -8.12 -10.32
N THR A 58 14.38 -8.16 -10.14
CA THR A 58 15.00 -8.02 -8.81
C THR A 58 15.54 -6.62 -8.62
N LEU A 59 15.21 -6.00 -7.48
CA LEU A 59 15.68 -4.68 -7.12
C LEU A 59 17.22 -4.62 -7.14
N THR A 60 17.75 -3.56 -7.74
CA THR A 60 19.15 -3.21 -7.58
C THR A 60 19.45 -2.86 -6.12
N GLN A 61 20.72 -2.89 -5.73
CA GLN A 61 21.13 -2.55 -4.36
C GLN A 61 20.68 -1.14 -3.96
N LYS A 62 20.75 -0.18 -4.88
CA LYS A 62 20.33 1.21 -4.64
C LYS A 62 18.82 1.30 -4.37
N GLU A 63 18.02 0.65 -5.19
CA GLU A 63 16.56 0.60 -5.03
C GLU A 63 16.16 -0.11 -3.74
N LEU A 64 16.85 -1.20 -3.40
CA LEU A 64 16.63 -1.93 -2.17
C LEU A 64 16.87 -1.06 -0.94
N VAL A 65 17.94 -0.26 -0.93
CA VAL A 65 18.24 0.69 0.18
C VAL A 65 17.13 1.72 0.33
N VAL A 66 16.66 2.29 -0.79
CA VAL A 66 15.56 3.25 -0.79
C VAL A 66 14.27 2.61 -0.25
N LEU A 67 13.90 1.43 -0.77
CA LEU A 67 12.69 0.73 -0.35
C LEU A 67 12.74 0.32 1.13
N LYS A 68 13.89 -0.12 1.65
CA LYS A 68 14.07 -0.37 3.09
C LYS A 68 13.77 0.87 3.93
N GLY A 69 14.19 2.06 3.47
CA GLY A 69 13.86 3.32 4.12
C GLY A 69 12.36 3.54 4.26
N TYR A 70 11.61 3.32 3.17
CA TYR A 70 10.15 3.42 3.18
C TYR A 70 9.49 2.33 4.03
N LEU A 71 9.91 1.07 3.91
CA LEU A 71 9.38 -0.03 4.70
C LEU A 71 9.58 0.18 6.21
N LYS A 72 10.69 0.78 6.66
CA LYS A 72 10.88 1.10 8.08
C LYS A 72 9.85 2.07 8.62
N GLN A 73 9.41 3.03 7.80
CA GLN A 73 8.50 4.11 8.17
C GLN A 73 7.04 3.83 7.82
N ALA A 74 6.77 2.72 7.12
CA ALA A 74 5.44 2.34 6.68
C ALA A 74 4.52 2.11 7.89
N ARG A 75 3.34 2.75 7.89
CA ARG A 75 2.38 2.73 9.01
C ARG A 75 1.29 1.70 8.74
N GLU A 76 0.96 0.92 9.75
CA GLU A 76 -0.12 -0.07 9.68
C GLU A 76 -1.46 0.60 9.38
N VAL A 77 -2.16 0.12 8.34
CA VAL A 77 -3.49 0.62 7.93
C VAL A 77 -4.61 -0.41 8.08
N GLY A 78 -4.27 -1.63 8.48
CA GLY A 78 -5.24 -2.69 8.79
C GLY A 78 -4.88 -4.03 8.17
N GLY A 79 -5.89 -4.88 7.96
CA GLY A 79 -5.73 -6.22 7.39
C GLY A 79 -6.06 -6.30 5.90
N LEU A 80 -5.46 -7.28 5.23
CA LEU A 80 -5.81 -7.62 3.86
C LEU A 80 -7.19 -8.30 3.84
N THR A 81 -8.19 -7.64 3.23
CA THR A 81 -9.55 -8.22 3.10
C THR A 81 -9.68 -9.00 1.78
N VAL A 82 -9.00 -8.56 0.73
CA VAL A 82 -8.97 -9.20 -0.60
C VAL A 82 -7.54 -9.22 -1.09
N LYS A 83 -7.08 -10.37 -1.62
CA LYS A 83 -5.71 -10.51 -2.16
C LYS A 83 -5.60 -9.79 -3.51
N PRO A 84 -4.74 -8.77 -3.64
CA PRO A 84 -4.47 -8.13 -4.92
C PRO A 84 -3.57 -9.06 -5.73
N GLN A 85 -4.08 -9.60 -6.84
CA GLN A 85 -3.40 -10.65 -7.60
C GLN A 85 -2.47 -10.16 -8.72
N HIS A 86 -2.15 -8.86 -8.81
CA HIS A 86 -1.44 -8.31 -9.97
C HIS A 86 0.04 -7.98 -9.71
N VAL A 87 0.44 -7.71 -8.46
CA VAL A 87 1.85 -7.49 -8.11
C VAL A 87 2.22 -8.22 -6.81
N MET A 88 3.25 -9.05 -6.89
CA MET A 88 3.79 -9.80 -5.77
C MET A 88 5.25 -9.43 -5.50
N LEU A 89 5.65 -9.43 -4.23
CA LEU A 89 7.04 -9.28 -3.81
C LEU A 89 7.54 -10.57 -3.17
N ASP A 90 8.62 -11.14 -3.71
CA ASP A 90 9.43 -12.14 -3.03
C ASP A 90 10.51 -11.41 -2.23
N ILE A 91 10.28 -11.26 -0.93
CA ILE A 91 11.22 -10.63 0.00
C ILE A 91 12.05 -11.70 0.68
N ARG A 92 13.35 -11.75 0.38
CA ARG A 92 14.29 -12.65 1.04
C ARG A 92 14.96 -11.94 2.19
N MET A 93 15.01 -12.62 3.33
CA MET A 93 15.68 -12.21 4.55
C MET A 93 17.02 -12.93 4.69
N LYS A 94 17.94 -12.34 5.45
CA LYS A 94 19.22 -12.95 5.82
C LYS A 94 18.99 -14.35 6.41
N GLY A 95 19.82 -15.31 5.99
CA GLY A 95 19.65 -16.72 6.34
C GLY A 95 18.62 -17.46 5.48
N ASN A 96 18.35 -17.00 4.25
CA ASN A 96 17.44 -17.60 3.27
C ASN A 96 16.00 -17.82 3.76
N LYS A 97 15.53 -16.97 4.68
CA LYS A 97 14.14 -16.99 5.13
C LYS A 97 13.30 -16.08 4.25
N SER A 98 12.13 -16.52 3.81
CA SER A 98 11.18 -15.64 3.12
C SER A 98 10.47 -14.76 4.15
N ALA A 99 10.17 -13.50 3.80
CA ALA A 99 9.22 -12.69 4.56
C ALA A 99 7.75 -13.11 4.29
N GLY A 100 7.55 -14.24 3.59
CA GLY A 100 6.28 -14.86 3.26
C GLY A 100 5.59 -14.21 2.05
N TYR A 101 4.26 -14.34 1.96
CA TYR A 101 3.50 -13.84 0.82
C TYR A 101 3.24 -12.35 0.94
N VAL A 102 3.89 -11.58 0.08
CA VAL A 102 3.78 -10.13 0.06
C VAL A 102 3.15 -9.67 -1.26
N TYR A 103 2.11 -8.87 -1.14
CA TYR A 103 1.40 -8.25 -2.27
C TYR A 103 1.57 -6.74 -2.21
N THR A 104 1.42 -6.06 -3.34
CA THR A 104 1.41 -4.60 -3.37
C THR A 104 0.19 -4.10 -4.12
N THR A 105 -0.33 -2.98 -3.66
CA THR A 105 -1.21 -2.11 -4.43
C THR A 105 -0.62 -0.70 -4.42
N THR A 106 -1.18 0.21 -5.23
CA THR A 106 -0.71 1.60 -5.25
C THR A 106 -0.71 2.19 -3.84
N GLY A 107 0.49 2.53 -3.35
CA GLY A 107 0.70 3.12 -2.03
C GLY A 107 0.52 2.17 -0.84
N THR A 108 0.41 0.85 -1.03
CA THR A 108 0.29 -0.10 0.10
C THR A 108 1.06 -1.40 -0.14
N VAL A 109 1.70 -1.93 0.90
CA VAL A 109 2.24 -3.29 0.92
C VAL A 109 1.44 -4.16 1.90
N HIS A 110 1.12 -5.37 1.49
CA HIS A 110 0.31 -6.31 2.25
C HIS A 110 1.11 -7.57 2.54
N PHE A 111 1.18 -7.98 3.81
CA PHE A 111 1.75 -9.25 4.22
C PHE A 111 0.61 -10.17 4.65
N ASP A 112 0.37 -11.24 3.89
CA ASP A 112 -0.70 -12.21 4.17
C ASP A 112 -0.25 -13.26 5.20
N SER A 113 1.01 -13.68 5.10
CA SER A 113 1.73 -14.41 6.13
C SER A 113 3.21 -14.07 5.98
N SER A 114 3.92 -13.84 7.09
CA SER A 114 5.37 -13.72 7.09
C SER A 114 5.99 -14.77 8.00
N SER A 115 6.96 -15.53 7.50
CA SER A 115 7.74 -16.51 8.27
C SER A 115 9.12 -15.96 8.64
N GLY A 116 9.15 -14.80 9.29
CA GLY A 116 10.35 -14.23 9.90
C GLY A 116 10.50 -14.63 11.38
N PRO A 117 11.73 -14.71 11.93
CA PRO A 117 11.92 -14.99 13.35
C PRO A 117 11.34 -13.85 14.20
N GLY A 118 10.31 -14.14 14.99
CA GLY A 118 9.89 -13.30 16.12
C GLY A 118 8.43 -12.84 16.17
N ARG A 119 7.65 -12.90 15.08
CA ARG A 119 6.17 -12.73 15.04
C ARG A 119 5.68 -12.81 13.60
N SER A 120 4.43 -13.23 13.41
CA SER A 120 3.73 -13.10 12.12
C SER A 120 3.48 -11.61 11.81
N CYS A 121 4.25 -11.05 10.89
CA CYS A 121 3.95 -9.76 10.27
C CYS A 121 2.81 -10.00 9.28
N ARG A 122 1.56 -9.84 9.75
CA ARG A 122 0.36 -9.89 8.93
C ARG A 122 -0.34 -8.54 8.99
N GLY A 123 -0.73 -8.00 7.84
CA GLY A 123 -1.37 -6.69 7.76
C GLY A 123 -1.07 -5.96 6.46
N SER A 124 -1.42 -4.68 6.45
CA SER A 124 -1.24 -3.75 5.35
C SER A 124 -0.54 -2.50 5.88
N TRP A 125 0.44 -1.99 5.14
CA TRP A 125 1.22 -0.82 5.52
C TRP A 125 1.31 0.20 4.39
N ASP A 126 1.09 1.46 4.72
CA ASP A 126 1.18 2.59 3.79
C ASP A 126 2.61 2.76 3.26
N LEU A 127 2.73 2.82 1.94
CA LEU A 127 3.94 3.20 1.21
C LEU A 127 3.69 4.52 0.45
N PRO A 128 4.75 5.25 0.07
CA PRO A 128 4.60 6.36 -0.85
C PRO A 128 3.93 5.92 -2.17
N ILE A 129 2.91 6.66 -2.62
CA ILE A 129 2.19 6.39 -3.87
C ILE A 129 3.08 6.44 -5.12
N MET A 130 4.24 7.10 -5.03
CA MET A 130 5.24 7.17 -6.09
C MET A 130 5.99 5.85 -6.30
N LEU A 131 5.93 4.92 -5.34
CA LEU A 131 6.46 3.57 -5.53
C LEU A 131 5.49 2.78 -6.42
N ASN A 132 5.84 2.66 -7.69
CA ASN A 132 5.04 1.94 -8.67
C ASN A 132 5.69 0.60 -9.02
N PHE A 133 5.24 -0.46 -8.36
CA PHE A 133 5.71 -1.82 -8.63
C PHE A 133 5.04 -2.45 -9.86
N GLU A 134 3.92 -1.91 -10.35
CA GLU A 134 3.25 -2.42 -11.55
C GLU A 134 4.10 -2.21 -12.80
N ASN A 135 4.80 -1.09 -12.88
CA ASN A 135 5.61 -0.70 -14.03
C ASN A 135 7.12 -0.99 -13.87
N TYR A 136 7.52 -1.65 -12.77
CA TYR A 136 8.91 -1.97 -12.51
C TYR A 136 9.47 -2.98 -13.52
N ARG A 137 10.71 -2.75 -14.00
CA ARG A 137 11.41 -3.54 -15.04
C ARG A 137 12.89 -3.62 -14.74
#